data_AF-C1A6G6-F1
#
_entry.id   AF-C1A6G6-F1
#
_cell.length_a   1.000
_cell.length_b   1.000
_cell.length_c   1.000
_cell.angle_alpha   90.00
_cell.angle_beta   90.00
_cell.angle_gamma   90.00
#
_symmetry.space_group_name_H-M   'P 1'
#
loop_
_entity.id
_entity.type
_entity.pdbx_description
1 polymer ?
#
loop_
_entity_poly.entity_id
_entity_poly.type
_entity_poly.pdbx_seq_one_letter_code
_entity_poly.pdbx_strand_id
1 'polypeptide(L)'
;MSSPTQFASGGPRPAPGTINRLFFDAVERFDRTDAVLYKVNGVWEPLSHRTILERVRRTALGLAHLGVVAEERVALLSENRPEWLIVDYACACSSFTDVPIYATLPSEQIPYLINDSGARVLFVSTPEQARKIQSIRAQIPGVQWVIGFAATKEHGCDMTLAELEAMGAANDSPERATTFKEAALAVAPDKLLTLIYTSGTTGNPKGVMLTHDNIHSNVEGVRQVLNVGTSDLALSFLPLSHIFERTGDYYLFATGCRIAYAESIDTVPVNMSEMKPSLMMSVPRLYEKIYARVLENAVSGGGLKKRIFFWARRTGERWADEKFAGREPGGLLAFQYGIAQKLVFSKLRERTGGNLRYFVSGGAPLSPESRNFSTRPDW
;
A
#
# COMPACT_ATOMS: atom_id res chain seq x y z
N MET A 1 -18.48 28.97 -27.62
CA MET A 1 -19.35 27.94 -27.01
C MET A 1 -18.52 27.23 -25.95
N SER A 2 -18.85 27.42 -24.68
CA SER A 2 -18.20 26.75 -23.56
C SER A 2 -18.41 25.25 -23.69
N SER A 3 -17.32 24.48 -23.69
CA SER A 3 -17.38 23.01 -23.56
C SER A 3 -18.25 22.68 -22.35
N PRO A 4 -19.33 21.89 -22.49
CA PRO A 4 -20.11 21.48 -21.34
C PRO A 4 -19.19 20.75 -20.39
N THR A 5 -19.17 21.20 -19.14
CA THR A 5 -18.45 20.56 -18.03
C THR A 5 -18.89 19.10 -18.01
N GLN A 6 -18.05 18.20 -18.53
CA GLN A 6 -18.26 16.77 -18.40
C GLN A 6 -18.03 16.42 -16.92
N PHE A 7 -19.08 16.53 -16.11
CA PHE A 7 -19.11 15.74 -14.89
C PHE A 7 -19.16 14.29 -15.33
N ALA A 8 -18.20 13.48 -14.92
CA ALA A 8 -18.30 12.04 -15.08
C ALA A 8 -19.60 11.62 -14.37
N SER A 9 -20.64 11.27 -15.12
CA SER A 9 -21.72 10.45 -14.59
C SER A 9 -21.05 9.16 -14.16
N GLY A 10 -20.90 8.93 -12.86
CA GLY A 10 -20.21 7.75 -12.34
C GLY A 10 -20.63 6.52 -13.14
N GLY A 11 -19.65 5.76 -13.63
CA GLY A 11 -19.91 4.52 -14.37
C GLY A 11 -20.79 3.57 -13.54
N PRO A 12 -21.32 2.49 -14.14
CA PRO A 12 -22.12 1.51 -13.40
C PRO A 12 -21.37 1.09 -12.14
N ARG A 13 -21.93 1.44 -10.97
CA ARG A 13 -21.34 1.08 -9.68
C ARG A 13 -21.40 -0.44 -9.55
N PRO A 14 -20.30 -1.12 -9.16
CA PRO A 14 -20.36 -2.54 -8.84
C PRO A 14 -21.40 -2.80 -7.75
N ALA A 15 -21.88 -4.04 -7.66
CA ALA A 15 -22.74 -4.43 -6.55
C ALA A 15 -22.04 -4.14 -5.21
N PRO A 16 -22.78 -3.70 -4.17
CA PRO A 16 -22.18 -3.45 -2.86
C PRO A 16 -21.43 -4.67 -2.34
N GLY A 17 -20.26 -4.47 -1.75
CA GLY A 17 -19.42 -5.57 -1.27
C GLY A 17 -18.51 -5.17 -0.12
N THR A 18 -17.71 -6.13 0.34
CA THR A 18 -16.85 -5.96 1.50
C THR A 18 -15.41 -6.37 1.23
N ILE A 19 -14.50 -5.66 1.90
CA ILE A 19 -13.08 -6.06 1.98
C ILE A 19 -12.93 -7.48 2.56
N ASN A 20 -13.80 -7.88 3.50
CA ASN A 20 -13.78 -9.23 4.09
C ASN A 20 -14.03 -10.30 3.03
N ARG A 21 -14.99 -10.09 2.13
CA ARG A 21 -15.24 -11.02 1.02
C ARG A 21 -14.02 -11.16 0.12
N LEU A 22 -13.42 -10.04 -0.28
CA LEU A 22 -12.20 -10.02 -1.08
C LEU A 22 -11.04 -10.79 -0.40
N PHE A 23 -10.90 -10.62 0.91
CA PHE A 23 -9.89 -11.33 1.72
C PHE A 23 -10.08 -12.84 1.72
N PHE A 24 -11.28 -13.32 2.07
CA PHE A 24 -11.56 -14.77 2.12
C PHE A 24 -11.51 -15.41 0.74
N ASP A 25 -12.05 -14.76 -0.29
CA ASP A 25 -12.00 -15.25 -1.67
C ASP A 25 -10.53 -15.38 -2.14
N ALA A 26 -9.65 -14.44 -1.76
CA ALA A 26 -8.22 -14.51 -2.08
C ALA A 26 -7.52 -15.68 -1.37
N VAL A 27 -7.76 -15.84 -0.06
CA VAL A 27 -7.16 -16.92 0.74
C VAL A 27 -7.57 -18.29 0.20
N GLU A 28 -8.85 -18.46 -0.16
CA GLU A 28 -9.38 -19.73 -0.68
C GLU A 28 -8.93 -20.03 -2.11
N ARG A 29 -8.93 -19.01 -2.97
CA ARG A 29 -8.65 -19.20 -4.39
C ARG A 29 -7.17 -19.38 -4.69
N PHE A 30 -6.32 -18.61 -4.01
CA PHE A 30 -4.90 -18.53 -4.39
C PHE A 30 -3.98 -19.30 -3.45
N ASP A 31 -4.30 -19.36 -2.15
CA ASP A 31 -3.60 -20.14 -1.14
C ASP A 31 -2.06 -20.10 -1.22
N ARG A 32 -1.52 -18.93 -1.56
CA ARG A 32 -0.09 -18.78 -1.79
C ARG A 32 0.71 -18.97 -0.51
N THR A 33 1.89 -19.58 -0.66
CA THR A 33 2.92 -19.63 0.38
C THR A 33 3.69 -18.32 0.53
N ASP A 34 3.64 -17.43 -0.46
CA ASP A 34 4.39 -16.17 -0.57
C ASP A 34 3.50 -14.95 -0.87
N ALA A 35 2.33 -14.86 -0.22
CA ALA A 35 1.36 -13.78 -0.45
C ALA A 35 1.94 -12.39 -0.16
N VAL A 36 2.64 -12.28 0.99
CA VAL A 36 3.35 -11.08 1.41
C VAL A 36 4.82 -11.42 1.60
N LEU A 37 5.71 -10.49 1.25
CA LEU A 37 7.16 -10.60 1.39
C LEU A 37 7.64 -9.40 2.19
N TYR A 38 8.53 -9.63 3.14
CA TYR A 38 9.11 -8.59 3.99
C TYR A 38 10.53 -8.95 4.37
N LYS A 39 11.35 -7.97 4.72
CA LYS A 39 12.78 -8.21 4.99
C LYS A 39 13.07 -8.32 6.48
N VAL A 40 13.74 -9.39 6.89
CA VAL A 40 14.21 -9.63 8.26
C VAL A 40 15.70 -9.91 8.20
N ASN A 41 16.51 -9.12 8.92
CA ASN A 41 17.98 -9.28 8.94
C ASN A 41 18.63 -9.35 7.55
N GLY A 42 18.09 -8.59 6.59
CA GLY A 42 18.59 -8.55 5.21
C GLY A 42 18.07 -9.66 4.29
N VAL A 43 17.23 -10.58 4.77
CA VAL A 43 16.64 -11.68 3.99
C VAL A 43 15.15 -11.42 3.77
N TRP A 44 14.67 -11.64 2.56
CA TRP A 44 13.23 -11.57 2.24
C TRP A 44 12.54 -12.86 2.70
N GLU A 45 11.62 -12.71 3.65
CA GLU A 45 10.84 -13.79 4.23
C GLU A 45 9.41 -13.77 3.66
N PRO A 46 8.86 -14.94 3.28
CA PRO A 46 7.49 -15.05 2.80
C PRO A 46 6.49 -15.21 3.95
N LEU A 47 5.30 -14.68 3.76
CA LEU A 47 4.14 -14.93 4.58
C LEU A 47 2.99 -15.48 3.71
N SER A 48 2.49 -16.66 4.07
CA SER A 48 1.43 -17.33 3.31
C SER A 48 0.05 -16.73 3.58
N HIS A 49 -0.89 -16.91 2.66
CA HIS A 49 -2.31 -16.56 2.87
C HIS A 49 -2.87 -17.23 4.13
N ARG A 50 -2.53 -18.50 4.38
CA ARG A 50 -3.00 -19.25 5.56
C ARG A 50 -2.44 -18.67 6.85
N THR A 51 -1.14 -18.35 6.87
CA THR A 51 -0.51 -17.72 8.02
C THR A 51 -1.12 -16.34 8.29
N ILE A 52 -1.40 -15.56 7.24
CA ILE A 52 -2.08 -14.27 7.38
C ILE A 52 -3.48 -14.46 7.97
N LEU A 53 -4.31 -15.38 7.43
CA LEU A 53 -5.64 -15.66 7.96
C LEU A 53 -5.61 -16.11 9.43
N GLU A 54 -4.68 -16.99 9.79
CA GLU A 54 -4.51 -17.46 11.15
C GLU A 54 -4.14 -16.31 12.10
N ARG A 55 -3.17 -15.46 11.72
CA ARG A 55 -2.78 -14.30 12.52
C ARG A 55 -3.91 -13.28 12.62
N VAL A 56 -4.57 -12.94 11.51
CA VAL A 56 -5.76 -12.04 11.48
C VAL A 56 -6.81 -12.51 12.48
N ARG A 57 -7.15 -13.80 12.45
CA ARG A 57 -8.15 -14.36 13.35
C ARG A 57 -7.68 -14.34 14.81
N ARG A 58 -6.42 -14.66 15.09
CA ARG A 58 -5.86 -14.61 16.45
C ARG A 58 -5.79 -13.19 16.99
N THR A 59 -5.37 -12.22 16.18
CA THR A 59 -5.40 -10.80 16.55
C THR A 59 -6.82 -10.34 16.87
N ALA A 60 -7.80 -10.71 16.03
CA ALA A 60 -9.21 -10.41 16.27
C ALA A 60 -9.74 -11.01 17.59
N LEU A 61 -9.48 -12.30 17.83
CA LEU A 61 -9.87 -12.98 19.07
C LEU A 61 -9.16 -12.39 20.30
N GLY A 62 -7.89 -12.00 20.17
CA GLY A 62 -7.13 -11.32 21.21
C GLY A 62 -7.72 -9.95 21.55
N LEU A 63 -8.08 -9.15 20.54
CA LEU A 63 -8.75 -7.85 20.76
C LEU A 63 -10.12 -8.04 21.44
N ALA A 64 -10.90 -9.04 21.02
CA ALA A 64 -12.15 -9.39 21.68
C ALA A 64 -11.93 -9.82 23.15
N HIS A 65 -10.86 -10.57 23.43
CA HIS A 65 -10.47 -10.94 24.80
C HIS A 65 -10.12 -9.72 25.66
N LEU A 66 -9.51 -8.68 25.07
CA LEU A 66 -9.29 -7.39 25.73
C LEU A 66 -10.55 -6.53 25.87
N GLY A 67 -11.72 -7.04 25.45
CA GLY A 67 -13.00 -6.36 25.57
C GLY A 67 -13.24 -5.29 24.50
N VAL A 68 -12.58 -5.40 23.35
CA VAL A 68 -12.90 -4.58 22.17
C VAL A 68 -14.15 -5.13 21.51
N VAL A 69 -15.13 -4.27 21.24
CA VAL A 69 -16.39 -4.64 20.60
C VAL A 69 -16.56 -3.95 19.25
N ALA A 70 -17.53 -4.40 18.46
CA ALA A 70 -17.81 -3.83 17.14
C ALA A 70 -17.98 -2.29 17.20
N GLU A 71 -17.54 -1.61 16.14
CA GLU A 71 -17.54 -0.15 15.94
C GLU A 71 -16.58 0.64 16.86
N GLU A 72 -15.84 -0.04 17.75
CA GLU A 72 -14.74 0.58 18.48
C GLU A 72 -13.50 0.77 17.61
N ARG A 73 -12.70 1.76 18.00
CA ARG A 73 -11.59 2.26 17.18
C ARG A 73 -10.26 1.69 17.63
N VAL A 74 -9.51 1.19 16.66
CA VAL A 74 -8.16 0.63 16.84
C VAL A 74 -7.19 1.48 16.01
N ALA A 75 -6.32 2.23 16.69
CA ALA A 75 -5.35 3.08 16.05
C ALA A 75 -4.09 2.30 15.62
N LEU A 76 -3.51 2.67 14.48
CA LEU A 76 -2.32 2.07 13.90
C LEU A 76 -1.26 3.14 13.62
N LEU A 77 -0.24 3.26 14.49
CA LEU A 77 0.92 4.14 14.28
C LEU A 77 2.11 3.30 13.81
N SER A 78 2.24 3.13 12.50
CA SER A 78 3.21 2.19 11.95
C SER A 78 3.61 2.49 10.51
N GLU A 79 4.87 2.20 10.18
CA GLU A 79 5.34 2.04 8.81
C GLU A 79 4.76 0.76 8.18
N ASN A 80 4.88 0.60 6.86
CA ASN A 80 4.40 -0.58 6.15
C ASN A 80 5.13 -1.84 6.64
N ARG A 81 4.37 -2.89 6.92
CA ARG A 81 4.84 -4.22 7.34
C ARG A 81 3.70 -5.23 7.37
N PRO A 82 3.99 -6.54 7.43
CA PRO A 82 2.94 -7.56 7.52
C PRO A 82 2.00 -7.39 8.72
N GLU A 83 2.52 -6.99 9.88
CA GLU A 83 1.71 -6.79 11.10
C GLU A 83 0.64 -5.72 10.90
N TRP A 84 0.93 -4.70 10.09
CA TRP A 84 -0.03 -3.66 9.74
C TRP A 84 -1.24 -4.25 9.02
N LEU A 85 -0.98 -5.03 7.96
CA LEU A 85 -2.00 -5.73 7.18
C LEU A 85 -2.80 -6.72 8.04
N ILE A 86 -2.14 -7.41 8.97
CA ILE A 86 -2.78 -8.36 9.88
C ILE A 86 -3.76 -7.64 10.82
N VAL A 87 -3.35 -6.54 11.46
CA VAL A 87 -4.25 -5.79 12.34
C VAL A 87 -5.40 -5.15 11.56
N ASP A 88 -5.11 -4.62 10.37
CA ASP A 88 -6.12 -4.05 9.48
C ASP A 88 -7.22 -5.06 9.14
N TYR A 89 -6.86 -6.23 8.61
CA TYR A 89 -7.84 -7.28 8.31
C TYR A 89 -8.50 -7.85 9.58
N ALA A 90 -7.82 -7.88 10.73
CA ALA A 90 -8.43 -8.28 11.99
C ALA A 90 -9.54 -7.31 12.40
N CYS A 91 -9.33 -6.01 12.22
CA CYS A 91 -10.34 -4.98 12.43
C CYS A 91 -11.51 -5.16 11.46
N ALA A 92 -11.21 -5.27 10.16
CA ALA A 92 -12.20 -5.45 9.10
C ALA A 92 -13.10 -6.68 9.34
N CYS A 93 -12.50 -7.84 9.67
CA CYS A 93 -13.23 -9.09 9.90
C CYS A 93 -14.06 -9.08 11.19
N SER A 94 -13.76 -8.18 12.13
CA SER A 94 -14.42 -8.11 13.45
C SER A 94 -15.32 -6.89 13.62
N SER A 95 -15.55 -6.15 12.53
CA SER A 95 -16.29 -4.87 12.54
C SER A 95 -15.69 -3.82 13.49
N PHE A 96 -14.39 -3.87 13.76
CA PHE A 96 -13.69 -2.77 14.41
C PHE A 96 -13.34 -1.71 13.35
N THR A 97 -13.25 -0.46 13.76
CA THR A 97 -12.85 0.64 12.87
C THR A 97 -11.37 0.91 13.06
N ASP A 98 -10.56 0.70 12.02
CA ASP A 98 -9.15 1.09 12.10
C ASP A 98 -8.99 2.62 11.99
N VAL A 99 -8.00 3.16 12.67
CA VAL A 99 -7.63 4.58 12.61
C VAL A 99 -6.14 4.66 12.28
N PRO A 100 -5.76 4.73 10.99
CA PRO A 100 -4.37 4.68 10.63
C PRO A 100 -3.72 6.06 10.82
N ILE A 101 -2.55 6.08 11.45
CA ILE A 101 -1.78 7.29 11.75
C ILE A 101 -0.43 7.17 11.06
N TYR A 102 -0.04 8.24 10.36
CA TYR A 102 1.27 8.31 9.75
C TYR A 102 2.37 8.17 10.80
N ALA A 103 3.27 7.22 10.59
CA ALA A 103 4.45 7.02 11.45
C ALA A 103 5.39 8.25 11.50
N THR A 104 5.32 9.09 10.47
CA THR A 104 6.05 10.36 10.36
C THR A 104 5.42 11.50 11.15
N LEU A 105 4.20 11.32 11.69
CA LEU A 105 3.52 12.36 12.44
C LEU A 105 4.30 12.69 13.74
N PRO A 106 4.51 13.98 14.05
CA PRO A 106 5.10 14.41 15.32
C PRO A 106 4.22 14.02 16.51
N SER A 107 4.85 13.71 17.65
CA SER A 107 4.14 13.22 18.84
C SER A 107 3.06 14.17 19.35
N GLU A 108 3.27 15.48 19.23
CA GLU A 108 2.35 16.52 19.69
C GLU A 108 1.05 16.60 18.88
N GLN A 109 1.01 16.04 17.68
CA GLN A 109 -0.21 16.03 16.84
C GLN A 109 -1.04 14.75 17.04
N ILE A 110 -0.43 13.67 17.53
CA ILE A 110 -1.07 12.36 17.71
C ILE A 110 -2.25 12.39 18.70
N PRO A 111 -2.17 13.08 19.87
CA PRO A 111 -3.26 13.08 20.85
C PRO A 111 -4.60 13.54 20.27
N TYR A 112 -4.58 14.53 19.38
CA TYR A 112 -5.81 15.01 18.76
C TYR A 112 -6.50 13.90 17.96
N LEU A 113 -5.79 13.19 17.09
CA LEU A 113 -6.36 12.11 16.26
C LEU A 113 -6.89 10.98 17.12
N ILE A 114 -6.15 10.58 18.16
CA ILE A 114 -6.54 9.49 19.05
C ILE A 114 -7.79 9.86 19.86
N ASN A 115 -7.83 11.06 20.45
CA ASN A 115 -8.95 11.50 21.27
C ASN A 115 -10.21 11.78 20.43
N ASP A 116 -10.06 12.41 19.27
CA ASP A 116 -11.17 12.71 18.34
C ASP A 116 -11.78 11.42 17.77
N SER A 117 -10.96 10.44 17.42
CA SER A 117 -11.45 9.14 16.94
C SER A 117 -12.06 8.29 18.07
N GLY A 118 -11.66 8.52 19.32
CA GLY A 118 -12.04 7.68 20.45
C GLY A 118 -11.39 6.29 20.40
N ALA A 119 -10.18 6.18 19.85
CA ALA A 119 -9.47 4.91 19.78
C ALA A 119 -9.18 4.35 21.19
N ARG A 120 -9.53 3.08 21.40
CA ARG A 120 -9.33 2.36 22.68
C ARG A 120 -8.04 1.56 22.70
N VAL A 121 -7.60 1.09 21.54
CA VAL A 121 -6.37 0.30 21.37
C VAL A 121 -5.48 1.02 20.37
N LEU A 122 -4.17 1.01 20.61
CA LEU A 122 -3.17 1.61 19.74
C LEU A 122 -2.04 0.61 19.47
N PHE A 123 -1.83 0.30 18.20
CA PHE A 123 -0.68 -0.49 17.76
C PHE A 123 0.48 0.42 17.34
N VAL A 124 1.70 0.07 17.74
CA VAL A 124 2.93 0.81 17.42
C VAL A 124 4.02 -0.10 16.85
N SER A 125 4.78 0.42 15.92
CA SER A 125 5.65 -0.39 15.05
C SER A 125 7.08 -0.60 15.53
N THR A 126 7.71 0.44 16.07
CA THR A 126 9.13 0.42 16.45
C THR A 126 9.33 1.00 17.85
N PRO A 127 10.50 0.80 18.47
CA PRO A 127 10.85 1.45 19.74
C PRO A 127 10.74 2.98 19.68
N GLU A 128 10.97 3.59 18.51
CA GLU A 128 10.78 5.03 18.28
C GLU A 128 9.31 5.42 18.43
N GLN A 129 8.41 4.66 17.79
CA GLN A 129 6.97 4.92 17.90
C GLN A 129 6.46 4.65 19.32
N ALA A 130 6.94 3.60 19.98
CA ALA A 130 6.62 3.34 21.39
C ALA A 130 7.04 4.49 22.32
N ARG A 131 8.24 5.04 22.13
CA ARG A 131 8.72 6.23 22.87
C ARG A 131 7.88 7.48 22.61
N LYS A 132 7.42 7.70 21.37
CA LYS A 132 6.48 8.80 21.07
C LYS A 132 5.18 8.65 21.86
N ILE A 133 4.63 7.44 21.93
CA ILE A 133 3.40 7.19 22.68
C ILE A 133 3.62 7.32 24.18
N GLN A 134 4.76 6.86 24.69
CA GLN A 134 5.13 7.05 26.09
C GLN A 134 5.12 8.53 26.50
N SER A 135 5.69 9.43 25.68
CA SER A 135 5.77 10.85 26.00
C SER A 135 4.41 11.57 26.03
N ILE A 136 3.40 11.00 25.37
CA ILE A 136 2.04 11.57 25.28
C ILE A 136 0.98 10.73 26.01
N ARG A 137 1.34 9.65 26.72
CA ARG A 137 0.36 8.69 27.28
C ARG A 137 -0.71 9.37 28.16
N ALA A 138 -0.32 10.39 28.95
CA ALA A 138 -1.24 11.16 29.78
C ALA A 138 -2.25 12.01 28.98
N GLN A 139 -1.96 12.32 27.72
CA GLN A 139 -2.81 13.11 26.83
C GLN A 139 -3.82 12.25 26.06
N ILE A 140 -3.72 10.92 26.13
CA ILE A 140 -4.58 9.95 25.43
C ILE A 140 -5.27 8.98 26.41
N PRO A 141 -6.00 9.47 27.42
CA PRO A 141 -6.55 8.64 28.49
C PRO A 141 -7.59 7.60 28.02
N GLY A 142 -8.15 7.77 26.81
CA GLY A 142 -9.06 6.81 26.20
C GLY A 142 -8.39 5.52 25.71
N VAL A 143 -7.06 5.54 25.48
CA VAL A 143 -6.30 4.37 25.04
C VAL A 143 -6.01 3.46 26.24
N GLN A 144 -6.70 2.34 26.27
CA GLN A 144 -6.56 1.32 27.32
C GLN A 144 -5.35 0.42 27.09
N TRP A 145 -5.05 0.10 25.83
CA TRP A 145 -3.99 -0.82 25.47
C TRP A 145 -3.09 -0.25 24.37
N VAL A 146 -1.79 -0.20 24.62
CA VAL A 146 -0.75 0.06 23.62
C VAL A 146 -0.02 -1.25 23.33
N ILE A 147 -0.05 -1.66 22.07
CA ILE A 147 0.43 -2.97 21.63
C ILE A 147 1.58 -2.79 20.64
N GLY A 148 2.77 -3.31 20.97
CA GLY A 148 3.95 -3.21 20.12
C GLY A 148 4.07 -4.34 19.10
N PHE A 149 4.54 -4.04 17.90
CA PHE A 149 4.88 -5.07 16.90
C PHE A 149 6.26 -5.71 17.10
N ALA A 150 7.11 -5.14 17.96
CA ALA A 150 8.41 -5.71 18.28
C ALA A 150 8.27 -7.07 18.98
N ALA A 151 9.26 -7.94 18.78
CA ALA A 151 9.31 -9.27 19.42
C ALA A 151 9.39 -9.18 20.96
N THR A 152 9.97 -8.10 21.47
CA THR A 152 10.06 -7.81 22.89
C THR A 152 9.18 -6.62 23.24
N LYS A 153 8.58 -6.65 24.43
CA LYS A 153 7.77 -5.54 24.91
C LYS A 153 8.63 -4.30 25.14
N GLU A 154 8.38 -3.29 24.32
CA GLU A 154 9.05 -1.98 24.41
C GLU A 154 8.51 -1.13 25.57
N HIS A 155 9.34 -0.23 26.08
CA HIS A 155 8.89 0.80 27.01
C HIS A 155 7.85 1.70 26.34
N GLY A 156 6.68 1.85 26.99
CA GLY A 156 5.52 2.55 26.44
C GLY A 156 4.42 1.63 25.91
N CYS A 157 4.72 0.34 25.72
CA CYS A 157 3.75 -0.69 25.36
C CYS A 157 3.30 -1.48 26.60
N ASP A 158 2.02 -1.87 26.59
CA ASP A 158 1.42 -2.72 27.62
C ASP A 158 1.66 -4.21 27.32
N MET A 159 1.70 -4.56 26.03
CA MET A 159 2.01 -5.90 25.52
C MET A 159 2.55 -5.85 24.09
N THR A 160 2.98 -7.01 23.58
CA THR A 160 3.36 -7.24 22.19
C THR A 160 2.18 -7.83 21.40
N LEU A 161 2.24 -7.72 20.07
CA LEU A 161 1.28 -8.40 19.18
C LEU A 161 1.35 -9.92 19.35
N ALA A 162 2.52 -10.48 19.62
CA ALA A 162 2.67 -11.92 19.89
C ALA A 162 1.93 -12.37 21.15
N GLU A 163 1.99 -11.57 22.23
CA GLU A 163 1.21 -11.83 23.46
C GLU A 163 -0.30 -11.73 23.19
N LEU A 164 -0.75 -10.73 22.43
CA LEU A 164 -2.15 -10.61 22.00
C LEU A 164 -2.60 -11.81 21.16
N GLU A 165 -1.80 -12.20 20.16
CA GLU A 165 -2.08 -13.36 19.32
C GLU A 165 -2.09 -14.66 20.13
N ALA A 166 -1.27 -14.79 21.18
CA ALA A 166 -1.30 -15.92 22.09
C ALA A 166 -2.60 -15.97 22.93
N MET A 167 -3.10 -14.83 23.40
CA MET A 167 -4.43 -14.75 24.03
C MET A 167 -5.54 -15.17 23.06
N GLY A 168 -5.45 -14.71 21.81
CA GLY A 168 -6.37 -15.12 20.75
C GLY A 168 -6.30 -16.61 20.44
N ALA A 169 -5.09 -17.18 20.37
CA ALA A 169 -4.85 -18.60 20.14
C ALA A 169 -5.39 -19.48 21.26
N ALA A 170 -5.33 -19.02 22.51
CA ALA A 170 -5.90 -19.74 23.65
C ALA A 170 -7.44 -19.85 23.59
N ASN A 171 -8.09 -18.96 22.83
CA ASN A 171 -9.55 -18.94 22.62
C ASN A 171 -9.94 -19.46 21.23
N ASP A 172 -8.99 -20.05 20.51
CA ASP A 172 -9.16 -20.49 19.14
C ASP A 172 -9.48 -21.98 19.05
N SER A 173 -10.38 -22.34 18.15
CA SER A 173 -10.77 -23.73 17.86
C SER A 173 -11.29 -23.84 16.42
N PRO A 174 -11.41 -25.05 15.85
CA PRO A 174 -12.02 -25.24 14.53
C PRO A 174 -13.44 -24.64 14.41
N GLU A 175 -14.24 -24.74 15.47
CA GLU A 175 -15.57 -24.14 15.56
C GLU A 175 -15.46 -22.61 15.56
N ARG A 176 -14.51 -22.06 16.34
CA ARG A 176 -14.25 -20.61 16.38
C ARG A 176 -13.75 -20.07 15.05
N ALA A 177 -12.92 -20.82 14.32
CA ALA A 177 -12.49 -20.45 12.98
C ALA A 177 -13.68 -20.37 12.01
N THR A 178 -14.60 -21.32 12.09
CA THR A 178 -15.84 -21.32 11.29
C THR A 178 -16.71 -20.12 11.64
N THR A 179 -17.03 -19.92 12.92
CA THR A 179 -17.88 -18.81 13.37
C THR A 179 -17.24 -17.45 13.07
N PHE A 180 -15.92 -17.32 13.20
CA PHE A 180 -15.21 -16.09 12.84
C PHE A 180 -15.40 -15.75 11.35
N LYS A 181 -15.22 -16.74 10.46
CA LYS A 181 -15.43 -16.56 9.03
C LYS A 181 -16.88 -16.18 8.71
N GLU A 182 -17.85 -16.87 9.31
CA GLU A 182 -19.27 -16.58 9.12
C GLU A 182 -19.62 -15.16 9.55
N ALA A 183 -19.16 -14.74 10.74
CA ALA A 183 -19.36 -13.39 11.24
C ALA A 183 -18.69 -12.33 10.34
N ALA A 184 -17.45 -12.58 9.92
CA ALA A 184 -16.71 -11.68 9.05
C ALA A 184 -17.38 -11.51 7.67
N LEU A 185 -17.96 -12.58 7.12
CA LEU A 185 -18.70 -12.54 5.85
C LEU A 185 -20.11 -11.95 5.99
N ALA A 186 -20.65 -11.89 7.21
CA ALA A 186 -21.94 -11.26 7.51
C ALA A 186 -21.85 -9.73 7.73
N VAL A 187 -20.63 -9.17 7.79
CA VAL A 187 -20.43 -7.71 7.90
C VAL A 187 -21.10 -7.00 6.71
N ALA A 188 -21.91 -5.99 6.99
CA ALA A 188 -22.64 -5.27 5.96
C ALA A 188 -21.73 -4.30 5.18
N PRO A 189 -21.96 -4.07 3.86
CA PRO A 189 -21.13 -3.17 3.05
C PRO A 189 -21.06 -1.72 3.54
N ASP A 190 -22.08 -1.24 4.25
CA ASP A 190 -22.16 0.13 4.80
C ASP A 190 -21.50 0.26 6.19
N LYS A 191 -20.94 -0.82 6.75
CA LYS A 191 -20.19 -0.75 8.00
C LYS A 191 -18.89 0.04 7.83
N LEU A 192 -18.58 0.84 8.86
CA LEU A 192 -17.40 1.69 8.91
C LEU A 192 -16.15 0.81 9.04
N LEU A 193 -15.27 0.90 8.05
CA LEU A 193 -14.02 0.16 8.00
C LEU A 193 -12.87 0.98 8.59
N THR A 194 -12.78 2.26 8.24
CA THR A 194 -11.65 3.12 8.62
C THR A 194 -12.02 4.59 8.81
N LEU A 195 -11.27 5.27 9.68
CA LEU A 195 -11.25 6.72 9.83
C LEU A 195 -9.89 7.28 9.40
N ILE A 196 -9.83 7.91 8.22
CA ILE A 196 -8.59 8.51 7.72
C ILE A 196 -8.57 10.00 7.99
N TYR A 197 -7.62 10.47 8.80
CA TYR A 197 -7.47 11.89 9.08
C TYR A 197 -6.75 12.62 7.95
N THR A 198 -7.32 13.73 7.51
CA THR A 198 -6.74 14.61 6.50
C THR A 198 -6.65 16.04 7.00
N SER A 199 -5.64 16.79 6.55
CA SER A 199 -5.53 18.22 6.81
C SER A 199 -6.66 18.94 6.06
N GLY A 200 -7.59 19.51 6.82
CA GLY A 200 -8.59 20.41 6.26
C GLY A 200 -7.96 21.74 5.82
N THR A 201 -8.71 22.52 5.03
CA THR A 201 -8.30 23.88 4.65
C THR A 201 -8.30 24.86 5.83
N THR A 202 -8.89 24.48 6.97
CA THR A 202 -8.94 25.27 8.21
C THR A 202 -8.92 24.36 9.43
N GLY A 203 -8.01 24.58 10.38
CA GLY A 203 -8.05 24.00 11.73
C GLY A 203 -7.51 22.57 11.85
N ASN A 204 -8.02 21.84 12.85
CA ASN A 204 -7.60 20.48 13.17
C ASN A 204 -7.94 19.48 12.04
N PRO A 205 -7.17 18.39 11.89
CA PRO A 205 -7.47 17.33 10.92
C PRO A 205 -8.89 16.76 11.09
N LYS A 206 -9.51 16.30 10.00
CA LYS A 206 -10.86 15.69 10.04
C LYS A 206 -10.79 14.22 9.70
N GLY A 207 -11.45 13.37 10.49
CA GLY A 207 -11.57 11.93 10.24
C GLY A 207 -12.58 11.64 9.14
N VAL A 208 -12.11 11.22 7.97
CA VAL A 208 -12.95 10.79 6.86
C VAL A 208 -13.45 9.37 7.13
N MET A 209 -14.76 9.22 7.26
CA MET A 209 -15.43 7.93 7.44
C MET A 209 -15.49 7.18 6.11
N LEU A 210 -14.86 6.01 6.02
CA LEU A 210 -14.93 5.14 4.86
C LEU A 210 -15.49 3.78 5.25
N THR A 211 -16.58 3.42 4.58
CA THR A 211 -17.23 2.10 4.73
C THR A 211 -16.48 1.04 3.93
N HIS A 212 -16.79 -0.22 4.20
CA HIS A 212 -16.31 -1.33 3.36
C HIS A 212 -16.61 -1.11 1.87
N ASP A 213 -17.84 -0.67 1.53
CA ASP A 213 -18.23 -0.51 0.14
C ASP A 213 -17.55 0.68 -0.57
N ASN A 214 -17.17 1.72 0.20
CA ASN A 214 -16.39 2.81 -0.37
C ASN A 214 -15.06 2.32 -0.95
N ILE A 215 -14.36 1.43 -0.23
CA ILE A 215 -13.07 0.91 -0.67
C ILE A 215 -13.26 -0.25 -1.66
N HIS A 216 -14.21 -1.15 -1.41
CA HIS A 216 -14.54 -2.25 -2.32
C HIS A 216 -14.89 -1.76 -3.73
N SER A 217 -15.74 -0.72 -3.85
CA SER A 217 -16.10 -0.16 -5.16
C SER A 217 -14.89 0.39 -5.93
N ASN A 218 -13.88 0.94 -5.24
CA ASN A 218 -12.63 1.35 -5.86
C ASN A 218 -11.82 0.13 -6.33
N VAL A 219 -11.71 -0.92 -5.51
CA VAL A 219 -11.02 -2.16 -5.89
C VAL A 219 -11.63 -2.76 -7.16
N GLU A 220 -12.95 -2.85 -7.23
CA GLU A 220 -13.67 -3.34 -8.41
C GLU A 220 -13.50 -2.42 -9.62
N GLY A 221 -13.47 -1.09 -9.42
CA GLY A 221 -13.12 -0.14 -10.49
C GLY A 221 -11.70 -0.36 -11.02
N VAL A 222 -10.73 -0.61 -10.14
CA VAL A 222 -9.34 -0.88 -10.51
C VAL A 222 -9.23 -2.19 -11.30
N ARG A 223 -9.96 -3.26 -10.92
CA ARG A 223 -9.99 -4.54 -11.65
C ARG A 223 -10.43 -4.41 -13.11
N GLN A 224 -11.22 -3.39 -13.45
CA GLN A 224 -11.69 -3.17 -14.83
C GLN A 224 -10.60 -2.57 -15.73
N VAL A 225 -9.58 -1.93 -15.16
CA VAL A 225 -8.58 -1.18 -15.93
C VAL A 225 -7.16 -1.72 -15.76
N LEU A 226 -6.86 -2.41 -14.66
CA LEU A 226 -5.59 -3.06 -14.41
C LEU A 226 -5.79 -4.57 -14.37
N ASN A 227 -5.03 -5.30 -15.18
CA ASN A 227 -5.01 -6.75 -15.19
C ASN A 227 -3.77 -7.26 -14.46
N VAL A 228 -3.89 -7.41 -13.14
CA VAL A 228 -2.88 -7.96 -12.23
C VAL A 228 -3.36 -9.32 -11.73
N GLY A 229 -2.43 -10.27 -11.56
CA GLY A 229 -2.77 -11.60 -11.08
C GLY A 229 -1.61 -12.33 -10.39
N THR A 230 -1.68 -13.65 -10.34
CA THR A 230 -0.75 -14.52 -9.60
C THR A 230 0.68 -14.54 -10.15
N SER A 231 0.90 -14.08 -11.39
CA SER A 231 2.23 -13.91 -11.96
C SER A 231 2.93 -12.63 -11.51
N ASP A 232 2.19 -11.69 -10.91
CA ASP A 232 2.70 -10.36 -10.58
C ASP A 232 3.31 -10.28 -9.18
N LEU A 233 4.19 -9.29 -9.03
CA LEU A 233 4.81 -8.90 -7.77
C LEU A 233 4.80 -7.38 -7.67
N ALA A 234 4.14 -6.87 -6.64
CA ALA A 234 4.14 -5.46 -6.30
C ALA A 234 5.23 -5.14 -5.29
N LEU A 235 5.89 -4.00 -5.45
CA LEU A 235 6.69 -3.41 -4.37
C LEU A 235 5.86 -2.28 -3.74
N SER A 236 5.35 -2.53 -2.52
CA SER A 236 4.60 -1.57 -1.71
C SER A 236 5.54 -0.74 -0.85
N PHE A 237 5.38 0.58 -0.87
CA PHE A 237 6.23 1.50 -0.12
C PHE A 237 5.55 2.83 0.23
N LEU A 238 4.46 3.19 -0.44
CA LEU A 238 3.68 4.34 -0.02
C LEU A 238 2.99 3.99 1.31
N PRO A 239 2.77 4.93 2.22
CA PRO A 239 2.21 4.60 3.53
C PRO A 239 0.84 3.92 3.42
N LEU A 240 0.67 2.76 4.06
CA LEU A 240 -0.63 2.08 4.18
C LEU A 240 -1.67 2.89 4.95
N SER A 241 -1.22 3.89 5.72
CA SER A 241 -2.12 4.88 6.33
C SER A 241 -2.80 5.81 5.31
N HIS A 242 -2.33 5.85 4.07
CA HIS A 242 -2.94 6.62 2.99
C HIS A 242 -3.82 5.72 2.12
N ILE A 243 -5.03 6.19 1.80
CA ILE A 243 -6.03 5.42 1.06
C ILE A 243 -5.57 4.93 -0.32
N PHE A 244 -4.66 5.66 -0.97
CA PHE A 244 -4.15 5.28 -2.29
C PHE A 244 -3.39 3.95 -2.26
N GLU A 245 -2.40 3.81 -1.38
CA GLU A 245 -1.67 2.53 -1.26
C GLU A 245 -2.60 1.46 -0.70
N ARG A 246 -3.36 1.78 0.33
CA ARG A 246 -4.21 0.80 1.02
C ARG A 246 -5.27 0.17 0.12
N THR A 247 -5.91 0.98 -0.73
CA THR A 247 -6.84 0.45 -1.76
C THR A 247 -6.11 -0.44 -2.75
N GLY A 248 -4.89 -0.05 -3.12
CA GLY A 248 -3.98 -0.84 -3.94
C GLY A 248 -3.66 -2.19 -3.30
N ASP A 249 -3.26 -2.22 -2.04
CA ASP A 249 -2.95 -3.43 -1.29
C ASP A 249 -4.15 -4.38 -1.22
N TYR A 250 -5.36 -3.88 -0.96
CA TYR A 250 -6.57 -4.70 -1.04
C TYR A 250 -6.78 -5.29 -2.44
N TYR A 251 -6.60 -4.49 -3.49
CA TYR A 251 -6.70 -4.96 -4.87
C TYR A 251 -5.64 -6.04 -5.20
N LEU A 252 -4.40 -5.85 -4.74
CA LEU A 252 -3.30 -6.78 -4.97
C LEU A 252 -3.53 -8.11 -4.25
N PHE A 253 -3.93 -8.05 -3.00
CA PHE A 253 -4.28 -9.23 -2.22
C PHE A 253 -5.45 -9.98 -2.89
N ALA A 254 -6.50 -9.25 -3.28
CA ALA A 254 -7.69 -9.81 -3.90
C ALA A 254 -7.45 -10.39 -5.32
N THR A 255 -6.32 -10.10 -5.96
CA THR A 255 -5.92 -10.65 -7.27
C THR A 255 -4.89 -11.78 -7.17
N GLY A 256 -4.44 -12.12 -5.95
CA GLY A 256 -3.40 -13.13 -5.74
C GLY A 256 -2.01 -12.65 -6.16
N CYS A 257 -1.85 -11.34 -6.32
CA CYS A 257 -0.55 -10.70 -6.52
C CYS A 257 0.29 -10.85 -5.26
N ARG A 258 1.60 -11.02 -5.42
CA ARG A 258 2.53 -10.98 -4.28
C ARG A 258 2.82 -9.53 -3.91
N ILE A 259 2.85 -9.22 -2.62
CA ILE A 259 3.14 -7.88 -2.12
C ILE A 259 4.45 -7.91 -1.35
N ALA A 260 5.48 -7.23 -1.87
CA ALA A 260 6.73 -7.01 -1.14
C ALA A 260 6.69 -5.64 -0.46
N TYR A 261 6.76 -5.60 0.87
CA TYR A 261 6.87 -4.35 1.60
C TYR A 261 8.32 -3.86 1.61
N ALA A 262 8.57 -2.68 1.04
CA ALA A 262 9.85 -2.01 1.13
C ALA A 262 10.16 -1.59 2.57
N GLU A 263 11.43 -1.69 2.96
CA GLU A 263 11.88 -1.36 4.33
C GLU A 263 11.70 0.13 4.65
N SER A 264 11.87 0.99 3.64
CA SER A 264 11.64 2.43 3.70
C SER A 264 11.58 3.04 2.29
N ILE A 265 11.21 4.32 2.19
CA ILE A 265 11.28 5.05 0.93
C ILE A 265 12.72 5.14 0.36
N ASP A 266 13.73 5.15 1.22
CA ASP A 266 15.12 5.30 0.81
C ASP A 266 15.72 3.99 0.28
N THR A 267 15.18 2.84 0.72
CA THR A 267 15.59 1.51 0.24
C THR A 267 14.88 1.06 -1.03
N VAL A 268 13.84 1.79 -1.49
CA VAL A 268 13.07 1.44 -2.70
C VAL A 268 13.96 1.09 -3.90
N PRO A 269 15.00 1.86 -4.27
CA PRO A 269 15.86 1.49 -5.42
C PRO A 269 16.60 0.15 -5.23
N VAL A 270 17.01 -0.16 -3.99
CA VAL A 270 17.68 -1.42 -3.65
C VAL A 270 16.67 -2.56 -3.69
N ASN A 271 15.52 -2.40 -3.03
CA ASN A 271 14.48 -3.42 -3.00
C ASN A 271 13.89 -3.69 -4.39
N MET A 272 13.78 -2.68 -5.27
CA MET A 272 13.42 -2.86 -6.69
C MET A 272 14.42 -3.76 -7.43
N SER A 273 15.72 -3.60 -7.17
CA SER A 273 16.76 -4.39 -7.81
C SER A 273 16.76 -5.84 -7.32
N GLU A 274 16.48 -6.04 -6.03
CA GLU A 274 16.37 -7.37 -5.39
C GLU A 274 15.11 -8.12 -5.84
N MET A 275 13.95 -7.46 -5.75
CA MET A 275 12.64 -8.09 -5.96
C MET A 275 12.18 -8.09 -7.40
N LYS A 276 12.67 -7.15 -8.22
CA LYS A 276 12.30 -7.00 -9.64
C LYS A 276 10.77 -6.98 -9.84
N PRO A 277 10.06 -6.01 -9.23
CA PRO A 277 8.60 -5.97 -9.23
C PRO A 277 8.04 -5.78 -10.64
N SER A 278 6.82 -6.26 -10.86
CA SER A 278 6.05 -6.02 -12.09
C SER A 278 5.06 -4.86 -11.98
N LEU A 279 4.78 -4.39 -10.76
CA LEU A 279 3.91 -3.26 -10.50
C LEU A 279 4.47 -2.42 -9.35
N MET A 280 4.34 -1.10 -9.47
CA MET A 280 4.46 -0.20 -8.33
C MET A 280 3.42 0.91 -8.42
N MET A 281 2.89 1.29 -7.26
CA MET A 281 2.09 2.50 -7.07
C MET A 281 2.99 3.58 -6.47
N SER A 282 2.85 4.81 -6.96
CA SER A 282 3.76 5.88 -6.56
C SER A 282 3.15 7.25 -6.83
N VAL A 283 3.82 8.28 -6.30
CA VAL A 283 3.47 9.68 -6.49
C VAL A 283 4.41 10.34 -7.50
N PRO A 284 3.97 11.39 -8.23
CA PRO A 284 4.78 12.09 -9.23
C PRO A 284 6.19 12.47 -8.75
N ARG A 285 6.29 12.97 -7.52
CA ARG A 285 7.57 13.43 -6.93
C ARG A 285 8.64 12.34 -6.86
N LEU A 286 8.25 11.08 -6.61
CA LEU A 286 9.22 10.00 -6.58
C LEU A 286 9.74 9.69 -7.99
N TYR A 287 8.88 9.74 -8.99
CA TYR A 287 9.27 9.57 -10.39
C TYR A 287 10.22 10.67 -10.85
N GLU A 288 9.95 11.92 -10.46
CA GLU A 288 10.83 13.06 -10.70
C GLU A 288 12.20 12.87 -10.05
N LYS A 289 12.24 12.35 -8.80
CA LYS A 289 13.51 12.06 -8.11
C LYS A 289 14.31 10.94 -8.79
N ILE A 290 13.65 9.86 -9.22
CA ILE A 290 14.28 8.77 -9.97
C ILE A 290 14.81 9.32 -11.31
N TYR A 291 14.00 10.10 -12.03
CA TYR A 291 14.38 10.73 -13.28
C TYR A 291 15.58 11.65 -13.12
N ALA A 292 15.56 12.53 -12.11
CA ALA A 292 16.66 13.45 -11.82
C ALA A 292 17.97 12.70 -11.54
N ARG A 293 17.92 11.61 -10.74
CA ARG A 293 19.09 10.78 -10.45
C ARG A 293 19.61 10.04 -11.69
N VAL A 294 18.73 9.61 -12.58
CA VAL A 294 19.10 9.03 -13.88
C VAL A 294 19.80 10.07 -14.75
N LEU A 295 19.22 11.28 -14.83
CA LEU A 295 19.75 12.39 -15.60
C LEU A 295 21.13 12.82 -15.10
N GLU A 296 21.28 12.96 -13.78
CA GLU A 296 22.55 13.31 -13.14
C GLU A 296 23.65 12.28 -13.49
N ASN A 297 23.37 10.99 -13.35
CA ASN A 297 24.30 9.92 -13.73
C ASN A 297 24.68 9.96 -15.21
N ALA A 298 23.74 10.30 -16.09
CA ALA A 298 24.00 10.42 -17.53
C ALA A 298 24.87 11.64 -17.86
N VAL A 299 24.65 12.77 -17.18
CA VAL A 299 25.40 14.02 -17.37
C VAL A 299 26.80 13.93 -16.79
N SER A 300 26.97 13.32 -15.63
CA SER A 300 28.27 13.10 -14.96
C SER A 300 29.15 12.06 -15.69
N GLY A 301 28.57 11.30 -16.62
CA GLY A 301 29.27 10.28 -17.41
C GLY A 301 30.14 10.80 -18.56
N GLY A 302 30.29 12.12 -18.72
CA GLY A 302 31.08 12.76 -19.78
C GLY A 302 30.27 13.19 -21.02
N GLY A 303 30.86 14.04 -21.86
CA GLY A 303 30.16 14.71 -22.97
C GLY A 303 29.53 13.76 -24.00
N LEU A 304 30.17 12.62 -24.29
CA LEU A 304 29.65 11.61 -25.20
C LEU A 304 28.43 10.87 -24.63
N LYS A 305 28.48 10.43 -23.36
CA LYS A 305 27.33 9.77 -22.70
C LYS A 305 26.13 10.70 -22.60
N LYS A 306 26.37 11.98 -22.28
CA LYS A 306 25.33 13.02 -22.28
C LYS A 306 24.66 13.14 -23.66
N ARG A 307 25.44 13.22 -24.75
CA ARG A 307 24.89 13.29 -26.12
C ARG A 307 24.06 12.06 -26.48
N ILE A 308 24.56 10.85 -26.16
CA ILE A 308 23.84 9.59 -26.40
C ILE A 308 22.52 9.56 -25.63
N PHE A 309 22.52 9.96 -24.35
CA PHE A 309 21.32 9.99 -23.52
C PHE A 309 20.24 10.93 -24.09
N PHE A 310 20.60 12.18 -24.42
CA PHE A 310 19.63 13.13 -24.96
C PHE A 310 19.16 12.80 -26.39
N TRP A 311 19.99 12.10 -27.16
CA TRP A 311 19.57 11.53 -28.45
C TRP A 311 18.57 10.40 -28.25
N ALA A 312 18.89 9.43 -27.39
CA ALA A 312 18.00 8.31 -27.06
C ALA A 312 16.65 8.81 -26.53
N ARG A 313 16.66 9.84 -25.67
CA ARG A 313 15.45 10.47 -25.13
C ARG A 313 14.54 11.00 -26.25
N ARG A 314 15.09 11.79 -27.19
CA ARG A 314 14.33 12.33 -28.33
C ARG A 314 13.80 11.24 -29.25
N THR A 315 14.57 10.18 -29.48
CA THR A 315 14.12 9.02 -30.23
C THR A 315 12.94 8.32 -29.54
N GLY A 316 13.01 8.15 -28.22
CA GLY A 316 11.93 7.55 -27.42
C GLY A 316 10.66 8.40 -27.38
N GLU A 317 10.78 9.74 -27.31
CA GLU A 317 9.64 10.67 -27.40
C GLU A 317 8.89 10.48 -28.73
N ARG A 318 9.61 10.51 -29.86
CA ARG A 318 9.01 10.29 -31.20
C ARG A 318 8.37 8.91 -31.34
N TRP A 319 8.99 7.88 -30.76
CA TRP A 319 8.43 6.52 -30.77
C TRP A 319 7.11 6.45 -29.98
N ALA A 320 7.06 7.08 -28.80
CA ALA A 320 5.87 7.12 -27.99
C ALA A 320 4.73 7.91 -28.66
N ASP A 321 5.03 9.06 -29.28
CA ASP A 321 4.04 9.87 -30.00
C ASP A 321 3.35 9.08 -31.13
N GLU A 322 4.11 8.30 -31.90
CA GLU A 322 3.58 7.42 -32.95
C GLU A 322 2.67 6.33 -32.36
N LYS A 323 3.11 5.66 -31.29
CA LYS A 323 2.32 4.63 -30.58
C LYS A 323 1.04 5.17 -29.98
N PHE A 324 1.08 6.35 -29.33
CA PHE A 324 -0.12 6.99 -28.76
C PHE A 324 -1.10 7.45 -29.83
N ALA A 325 -0.62 7.77 -31.03
CA ALA A 325 -1.46 8.06 -32.18
C ALA A 325 -2.00 6.79 -32.88
N GLY A 326 -1.79 5.60 -32.30
CA GLY A 326 -2.25 4.31 -32.84
C GLY A 326 -1.45 3.82 -34.06
N ARG A 327 -0.26 4.37 -34.29
CA ARG A 327 0.61 3.99 -35.43
C ARG A 327 1.72 3.04 -34.96
N GLU A 328 2.08 2.10 -35.82
CA GLU A 328 3.26 1.26 -35.64
C GLU A 328 4.50 1.97 -36.21
N PRO A 329 5.47 2.40 -35.37
CA PRO A 329 6.63 3.15 -35.86
C PRO A 329 7.59 2.21 -36.61
N GLY A 330 7.93 2.56 -37.85
CA GLY A 330 8.78 1.74 -38.73
C GLY A 330 10.07 2.44 -39.20
N GLY A 331 10.82 1.74 -40.06
CA GLY A 331 11.96 2.30 -40.80
C GLY A 331 13.10 2.82 -39.91
N LEU A 332 13.59 4.03 -40.22
CA LEU A 332 14.72 4.65 -39.51
C LEU A 332 14.42 4.87 -38.03
N LEU A 333 13.18 5.20 -37.67
CA LEU A 333 12.80 5.43 -36.27
C LEU A 333 12.88 4.13 -35.46
N ALA A 334 12.43 3.00 -36.02
CA ALA A 334 12.56 1.69 -35.39
C ALA A 334 14.03 1.28 -35.20
N PHE A 335 14.88 1.53 -36.19
CA PHE A 335 16.31 1.28 -36.07
C PHE A 335 16.98 2.15 -34.99
N GLN A 336 16.71 3.45 -34.99
CA GLN A 336 17.20 4.39 -33.96
C GLN A 336 16.71 3.98 -32.58
N TYR A 337 15.44 3.58 -32.46
CA TYR A 337 14.85 3.12 -31.20
C TYR A 337 15.51 1.83 -30.71
N GLY A 338 15.79 0.87 -31.61
CA GLY A 338 16.52 -0.36 -31.26
C GLY A 338 17.94 -0.08 -30.72
N ILE A 339 18.65 0.90 -31.27
CA ILE A 339 19.95 1.35 -30.73
C ILE A 339 19.77 2.05 -29.38
N ALA A 340 18.80 2.96 -29.27
CA ALA A 340 18.49 3.66 -28.01
C ALA A 340 18.12 2.68 -26.88
N GLN A 341 17.38 1.61 -27.22
CA GLN A 341 17.07 0.50 -26.34
C GLN A 341 18.33 -0.15 -25.79
N LYS A 342 19.25 -0.58 -26.66
CA LYS A 342 20.50 -1.24 -26.22
C LYS A 342 21.44 -0.35 -25.43
N LEU A 343 21.56 0.93 -25.79
CA LEU A 343 22.56 1.83 -25.21
C LEU A 343 22.11 2.48 -23.91
N VAL A 344 20.81 2.77 -23.78
CA VAL A 344 20.24 3.59 -22.71
C VAL A 344 19.08 2.88 -22.01
N PHE A 345 17.99 2.55 -22.72
CA PHE A 345 16.76 2.10 -22.05
C PHE A 345 16.90 0.75 -21.35
N SER A 346 17.65 -0.21 -21.91
CA SER A 346 17.94 -1.49 -21.26
C SER A 346 18.60 -1.33 -19.90
N LYS A 347 19.56 -0.41 -19.79
CA LYS A 347 20.27 -0.10 -18.53
C LYS A 347 19.38 0.61 -17.52
N LEU A 348 18.42 1.42 -17.98
CA LEU A 348 17.43 2.06 -17.12
C LEU A 348 16.42 1.03 -16.60
N ARG A 349 15.95 0.16 -17.49
CA ARG A 349 15.07 -0.97 -17.17
C ARG A 349 15.72 -1.95 -16.18
N GLU A 350 16.99 -2.28 -16.36
CA GLU A 350 17.73 -3.11 -15.40
C GLU A 350 17.78 -2.49 -13.99
N ARG A 351 17.89 -1.17 -13.88
CA ARG A 351 17.89 -0.45 -12.59
C ARG A 351 16.53 -0.43 -11.91
N THR A 352 15.44 -0.63 -12.66
CA THR A 352 14.09 -0.76 -12.10
C THR A 352 13.69 -2.22 -11.86
N GLY A 353 14.65 -3.16 -12.00
CA GLY A 353 14.43 -4.59 -11.85
C GLY A 353 14.01 -5.31 -13.15
N GLY A 354 13.58 -4.56 -14.15
CA GLY A 354 13.40 -5.00 -15.53
C GLY A 354 12.14 -5.80 -15.85
N ASN A 355 11.23 -5.92 -14.89
CA ASN A 355 9.97 -6.65 -15.02
C ASN A 355 8.72 -5.76 -14.91
N LEU A 356 8.89 -4.44 -14.79
CA LEU A 356 7.76 -3.51 -14.61
C LEU A 356 6.81 -3.58 -15.81
N ARG A 357 5.56 -3.95 -15.53
CA ARG A 357 4.43 -3.91 -16.46
C ARG A 357 3.56 -2.68 -16.24
N TYR A 358 3.46 -2.25 -14.99
CA TYR A 358 2.61 -1.15 -14.58
C TYR A 358 3.35 -0.21 -13.63
N PHE A 359 3.21 1.08 -13.88
CA PHE A 359 3.74 2.14 -13.02
C PHE A 359 2.63 3.16 -12.78
N VAL A 360 1.91 2.98 -11.66
CA VAL A 360 0.68 3.71 -11.39
C VAL A 360 1.00 4.98 -10.61
N SER A 361 0.64 6.13 -11.19
CA SER A 361 0.79 7.44 -10.55
C SER A 361 -0.53 7.91 -9.95
N GLY A 362 -0.50 8.39 -8.70
CA GLY A 362 -1.66 8.97 -8.04
C GLY A 362 -1.29 10.02 -6.98
N GLY A 363 -2.30 10.61 -6.34
CA GLY A 363 -2.14 11.55 -5.23
C GLY A 363 -1.73 12.99 -5.61
N ALA A 364 -1.25 13.23 -6.82
CA ALA A 364 -0.98 14.58 -7.35
C ALA A 364 -0.94 14.57 -8.89
N PRO A 365 -1.08 15.74 -9.57
CA PRO A 365 -0.92 15.83 -11.02
C PRO A 365 0.49 15.41 -11.47
N LEU A 366 0.58 14.55 -12.47
CA LEU A 366 1.84 14.20 -13.12
C LEU A 366 2.16 15.23 -14.21
N SER A 367 3.33 15.88 -14.11
CA SER A 367 3.82 16.84 -15.10
C SER A 367 3.93 16.19 -16.49
N PRO A 368 3.76 16.95 -17.59
CA PRO A 368 3.89 16.40 -18.94
C PRO A 368 5.26 15.76 -19.22
N GLU A 369 6.35 16.33 -18.69
CA GLU A 369 7.70 15.78 -18.83
C GLU A 369 7.85 14.43 -18.10
N SER A 370 7.35 14.33 -16.86
CA SER A 370 7.39 13.07 -16.11
C SER A 370 6.47 12.01 -16.73
N ARG A 371 5.32 12.43 -17.28
CA ARG A 371 4.40 11.53 -18.01
C ARG A 371 5.06 10.94 -19.24
N ASN A 372 5.65 11.77 -20.09
CA ASN A 372 6.37 11.30 -21.29
C ASN A 372 7.60 10.45 -20.96
N PHE A 373 8.14 10.59 -19.74
CA PHE A 373 9.19 9.71 -19.23
C PHE A 373 8.63 8.36 -18.76
N SER A 374 7.51 8.32 -18.02
CA SER A 374 6.96 7.13 -17.37
C SER A 374 5.99 6.30 -18.23
N THR A 375 5.35 6.88 -19.25
CA THR A 375 4.34 6.20 -20.08
C THR A 375 4.91 5.53 -21.33
N ARG A 376 6.23 5.29 -21.39
CA ARG A 376 6.84 4.73 -22.61
C ARG A 376 6.56 3.23 -22.67
N PRO A 377 6.08 2.72 -23.80
CA PRO A 377 6.03 1.28 -24.01
C PRO A 377 7.47 0.76 -23.91
N ASP A 378 7.70 -0.21 -23.04
CA ASP A 378 8.99 -0.90 -22.79
C ASP A 378 9.93 -0.27 -21.74
N TRP A 379 9.41 0.46 -20.75
CA TRP A 379 10.06 0.58 -19.43
C TRP A 379 10.10 -0.74 -18.67
#